data_AF-A0A6J7N7P3-F1
#
_entry.id   AF-A0A6J7N7P3-F1
#
_cell.length_a   1.000
_cell.length_b   1.000
_cell.length_c   1.000
_cell.angle_alpha   90.00
_cell.angle_beta   90.00
_cell.angle_gamma   90.00
#
_symmetry.space_group_name_H-M   'P 1'
#
loop_
_entity.id
_entity.type
_entity.pdbx_description
1 polymer ?
#
loop_
_entity_poly.entity_id
_entity_poly.type
_entity_poly.pdbx_seq_one_letter_code
_entity_poly.pdbx_strand_id
1 'polypeptide(L)'
;MRLQTPNSTRLSYNIALKTSKDSELLALADTIIRAQTSEILQMNAWLKDAEATTDMGHSMSGMGGMLDDAELSALSAATGKTFDTLWLEGMIGHHDGAIHMTSMIRDASNPDIKSFGENVVLDQSAQIEQMKVMLKRIG
;
A
#
# COMPACT_ATOMS: atom_id res chain seq x y z
N MET A 1 11.09 19.35 6.51
CA MET A 1 10.70 17.95 6.79
C MET A 1 9.64 17.59 5.76
N ARG A 2 10.00 16.84 4.72
CA ARG A 2 9.11 16.59 3.58
C ARG A 2 8.08 15.52 3.97
N LEU A 3 6.82 15.81 3.69
CA LEU A 3 5.68 14.94 3.93
C LEU A 3 5.75 13.75 2.96
N GLN A 4 5.79 12.52 3.47
CA GLN A 4 5.29 11.36 2.73
C GLN A 4 3.76 11.44 2.74
N THR A 5 3.21 12.07 1.69
CA THR A 5 1.77 12.16 1.41
C THR A 5 1.28 10.86 0.74
N PRO A 6 -0.03 10.70 0.45
CA PRO A 6 -0.58 9.63 -0.40
C PRO A 6 0.13 9.43 -1.76
N ASN A 7 1.00 10.38 -2.14
CA ASN A 7 1.89 10.26 -3.28
C ASN A 7 2.94 9.15 -3.12
N SER A 8 3.45 8.81 -1.93
CA SER A 8 4.56 7.86 -1.79
C SER A 8 4.16 6.43 -2.08
N THR A 9 2.97 6.02 -1.62
CA THR A 9 2.37 4.73 -1.99
C THR A 9 2.15 4.67 -3.50
N ARG A 10 1.47 5.66 -4.09
CA ARG A 10 1.35 5.74 -5.58
C ARG A 10 2.71 5.80 -6.27
N LEU A 11 3.74 6.42 -5.69
CA LEU A 11 5.07 6.51 -6.26
C LEU A 11 5.70 5.12 -6.36
N SER A 12 5.66 4.35 -5.27
CA SER A 12 6.25 3.00 -5.21
C SER A 12 5.60 2.01 -6.18
N TYR A 13 4.28 2.03 -6.34
CA TYR A 13 3.59 1.21 -7.35
C TYR A 13 3.91 1.66 -8.79
N ASN A 14 3.96 2.98 -9.03
CA ASN A 14 4.30 3.49 -10.36
C ASN A 14 5.78 3.25 -10.74
N ILE A 15 6.67 3.12 -9.76
CA ILE A 15 8.06 2.73 -10.02
C ILE A 15 8.10 1.28 -10.53
N ALA A 16 7.30 0.35 -9.99
CA ALA A 16 7.23 -1.01 -10.52
C ALA A 16 6.86 -1.07 -12.00
N LEU A 17 5.83 -0.30 -12.40
CA LEU A 17 5.38 -0.25 -13.80
C LEU A 17 6.43 0.29 -14.78
N LYS A 18 7.45 1.00 -14.29
CA LYS A 18 8.54 1.57 -15.10
C LYS A 18 9.82 0.73 -15.09
N THR A 19 10.02 -0.05 -14.02
CA THR A 19 11.31 -0.69 -13.74
C THR A 19 11.28 -2.20 -13.94
N SER A 20 10.18 -2.86 -13.55
CA SER A 20 10.08 -4.31 -13.66
C SER A 20 9.85 -4.76 -15.10
N LYS A 21 10.32 -5.98 -15.41
CA LYS A 21 10.02 -6.70 -16.66
C LYS A 21 9.21 -7.97 -16.40
N ASP A 22 8.92 -8.27 -15.14
CA ASP A 22 8.16 -9.45 -14.77
C ASP A 22 6.66 -9.20 -14.96
N SER A 23 6.03 -9.97 -15.84
CA SER A 23 4.63 -9.74 -16.20
C SER A 23 3.66 -9.96 -15.04
N GLU A 24 4.00 -10.86 -14.10
CA GLU A 24 3.17 -11.13 -12.92
C GLU A 24 3.25 -9.97 -11.92
N LEU A 25 4.45 -9.39 -11.73
CA LEU A 25 4.65 -8.19 -10.92
C LEU A 25 3.96 -6.97 -11.51
N LEU A 26 4.09 -6.75 -12.81
CA LEU A 26 3.38 -5.66 -13.48
C LEU A 26 1.86 -5.78 -13.34
N ALA A 27 1.31 -6.99 -13.50
CA ALA A 27 -0.11 -7.26 -13.33
C ALA A 27 -0.59 -7.07 -11.88
N LEU A 28 0.22 -7.49 -10.91
CA LEU A 28 -0.07 -7.28 -9.50
C LEU A 28 -0.03 -5.79 -9.13
N ALA A 29 1.01 -5.05 -9.54
CA ALA A 29 1.14 -3.63 -9.27
C ALA A 29 -0.07 -2.83 -9.81
N ASP A 30 -0.48 -3.13 -11.05
CA ASP A 30 -1.65 -2.53 -11.68
C ASP A 30 -2.97 -2.86 -10.95
N THR A 31 -3.11 -4.09 -10.45
CA THR A 31 -4.26 -4.50 -9.63
C THR A 31 -4.30 -3.74 -8.30
N ILE A 32 -3.17 -3.63 -7.60
CA ILE A 32 -3.10 -2.91 -6.32
C ILE A 32 -3.37 -1.41 -6.51
N ILE A 33 -2.84 -0.78 -7.57
CA ILE A 33 -3.11 0.63 -7.89
C ILE A 33 -4.62 0.87 -8.04
N ARG A 34 -5.33 -0.01 -8.76
CA ARG A 34 -6.78 0.12 -8.92
C ARG A 34 -7.53 -0.03 -7.61
N ALA A 35 -7.23 -1.07 -6.83
CA ALA A 35 -7.88 -1.33 -5.55
C ALA A 35 -7.69 -0.14 -4.58
N GLN A 36 -6.44 0.25 -4.32
CA GLN A 36 -6.14 1.36 -3.41
C GLN A 36 -6.68 2.70 -3.90
N THR A 37 -6.76 2.93 -5.23
CA THR A 37 -7.38 4.15 -5.76
C THR A 37 -8.86 4.22 -5.38
N SER A 38 -9.61 3.11 -5.51
CA SER A 38 -11.00 3.04 -5.08
C SER A 38 -11.15 3.26 -3.57
N GLU A 39 -10.28 2.64 -2.77
CA GLU A 39 -10.26 2.80 -1.31
C GLU A 39 -10.01 4.26 -0.89
N ILE A 40 -9.02 4.92 -1.49
CA ILE A 40 -8.71 6.34 -1.24
C ILE A 40 -9.89 7.23 -1.63
N LEU A 41 -10.57 6.96 -2.74
CA LEU A 41 -11.74 7.74 -3.15
C LEU A 41 -12.89 7.60 -2.15
N GLN A 42 -13.12 6.40 -1.63
CA GLN A 42 -14.14 6.16 -0.62
C GLN A 42 -13.81 6.87 0.70
N MET A 43 -12.57 6.75 1.20
CA MET A 43 -12.15 7.45 2.42
C MET A 43 -12.24 8.97 2.29
N ASN A 44 -11.86 9.53 1.13
CA ASN A 44 -11.98 10.96 0.87
C ASN A 44 -13.44 11.43 0.83
N ALA A 45 -14.36 10.60 0.34
CA ALA A 45 -15.79 10.91 0.37
C ALA A 45 -16.29 10.99 1.82
N TRP A 46 -15.92 10.04 2.68
CA TRP A 46 -16.28 10.10 4.10
C TRP A 46 -15.69 11.29 4.84
N LEU A 47 -14.42 11.64 4.58
CA LEU A 47 -13.82 12.84 5.16
C LEU A 47 -14.58 14.10 4.74
N LYS A 48 -14.96 14.20 3.46
CA LYS A 48 -15.76 15.31 2.95
C LYS A 48 -17.13 15.38 3.63
N ASP A 49 -17.83 14.26 3.74
CA ASP A 49 -19.15 14.19 4.36
C ASP A 49 -19.11 14.51 5.86
N ALA A 50 -17.99 14.20 6.51
CA ALA A 50 -17.73 14.53 7.92
C ALA A 50 -17.18 15.96 8.13
N GLU A 51 -17.02 16.76 7.07
CA GLU A 51 -16.35 18.06 7.11
C GLU A 51 -14.93 18.01 7.73
N ALA A 52 -14.28 16.84 7.62
CA ALA A 52 -12.95 16.58 8.13
C ALA A 52 -11.86 16.87 7.09
N THR A 53 -10.65 17.20 7.57
CA THR A 53 -9.48 17.43 6.72
C THR A 53 -8.69 16.13 6.50
N THR A 54 -7.96 16.07 5.38
CA THR A 54 -6.94 15.03 5.12
C THR A 54 -5.61 15.32 5.82
N ASP A 55 -5.46 16.52 6.40
CA ASP A 55 -4.31 16.89 7.22
C ASP A 55 -4.44 16.33 8.63
N MET A 56 -3.63 15.32 8.93
CA MET A 56 -3.62 14.66 10.24
C MET A 56 -2.79 15.43 11.28
N GLY A 57 -2.19 16.58 10.94
CA GLY A 57 -1.43 17.44 11.86
C GLY A 57 -0.11 16.82 12.39
N HIS A 58 0.19 15.58 12.02
CA HIS A 58 1.35 14.81 12.44
C HIS A 58 1.95 14.03 11.26
N SER A 59 3.25 13.73 11.35
CA SER A 59 3.95 12.95 10.34
C SER A 59 3.44 11.51 10.32
N MET A 60 3.13 11.01 9.12
CA MET A 60 2.82 9.59 8.91
C MET A 60 4.09 8.73 8.85
N SER A 61 5.28 9.35 8.98
CA SER A 61 6.56 8.66 9.04
C SER A 61 6.61 7.80 10.32
N GLY A 62 6.69 6.48 10.14
CA GLY A 62 6.62 5.50 11.24
C GLY A 62 5.24 4.86 11.45
N MET A 63 4.21 5.23 10.67
CA MET A 63 3.06 4.34 10.56
C MET A 63 3.53 3.06 9.87
N GLY A 64 3.41 1.94 10.58
CA GLY A 64 3.95 0.65 10.16
C GLY A 64 3.60 0.35 8.71
N GLY A 65 4.58 -0.13 7.96
CA GLY A 65 4.45 -0.55 6.57
C GLY A 65 4.76 0.50 5.50
N MET A 66 4.77 1.80 5.80
CA MET A 66 5.24 2.76 4.80
C MET A 66 6.74 2.64 4.57
N LEU A 67 7.14 2.56 3.29
CA LEU A 67 8.54 2.61 2.90
C LEU A 67 9.16 3.94 3.34
N ASP A 68 10.27 3.87 4.06
CA ASP A 68 11.04 5.05 4.46
C ASP A 68 11.88 5.62 3.30
N ASP A 69 12.53 6.75 3.53
CA ASP A 69 13.37 7.41 2.51
C ASP A 69 14.53 6.54 2.04
N ALA A 70 15.12 5.73 2.93
CA ALA A 70 16.24 4.86 2.59
C ALA A 70 15.78 3.67 1.75
N GLU A 71 14.64 3.07 2.11
CA GLU A 71 14.02 1.98 1.35
C GLU A 71 13.56 2.44 -0.03
N LEU A 72 12.93 3.62 -0.14
CA LEU A 72 12.56 4.22 -1.43
C LEU A 72 13.80 4.53 -2.28
N SER A 73 14.89 4.99 -1.66
CA SER A 73 16.15 5.25 -2.36
C SER A 73 16.77 3.96 -2.89
N ALA A 74 16.82 2.91 -2.06
CA ALA A 74 17.31 1.59 -2.46
C ALA A 74 16.47 1.00 -3.60
N LEU A 75 15.14 1.08 -3.48
CA LEU A 75 14.20 0.65 -4.51
C LEU A 75 14.41 1.39 -5.83
N SER A 76 14.62 2.72 -5.79
CA SER A 76 14.83 3.53 -6.99
C SER A 76 16.16 3.27 -7.68
N ALA A 77 17.17 2.81 -6.93
CA ALA A 77 18.50 2.47 -7.47
C ALA A 77 18.58 1.02 -7.98
N ALA A 78 17.68 0.15 -7.54
CA ALA A 78 17.66 -1.26 -7.91
C ALA A 78 17.11 -1.47 -9.33
N THR A 79 17.55 -2.55 -9.98
CA THR A 79 17.03 -2.98 -11.28
C THR A 79 16.93 -4.51 -11.35
N GLY A 80 16.16 -5.01 -12.32
CA GLY A 80 15.98 -6.45 -12.56
C GLY A 80 15.46 -7.19 -11.33
N LYS A 81 15.93 -8.42 -11.11
CA LYS A 81 15.50 -9.27 -10.00
C LYS A 81 15.65 -8.61 -8.63
N THR A 82 16.72 -7.83 -8.40
CA THR A 82 16.91 -7.12 -7.14
C THR A 82 15.82 -6.08 -6.90
N PHE A 83 15.41 -5.36 -7.96
CA PHE A 83 14.28 -4.44 -7.87
C PHE A 83 13.00 -5.17 -7.51
N ASP A 84 12.70 -6.26 -8.22
CA ASP A 84 11.46 -7.02 -8.01
C ASP A 84 11.37 -7.57 -6.57
N THR A 85 12.48 -8.08 -6.03
CA THR A 85 12.56 -8.54 -4.64
C THR A 85 12.32 -7.42 -3.63
N LEU A 86 13.04 -6.30 -3.74
CA LEU A 86 12.88 -5.16 -2.82
C LEU A 86 11.46 -4.58 -2.88
N TRP A 87 10.88 -4.55 -4.08
CA TRP A 87 9.50 -4.09 -4.27
C TRP A 87 8.51 -5.00 -3.54
N LEU A 88 8.60 -6.32 -3.75
CA LEU A 88 7.71 -7.29 -3.11
C LEU A 88 7.84 -7.29 -1.59
N GLU A 89 9.06 -7.25 -1.05
CA GLU A 89 9.30 -7.16 0.40
C GLU A 89 8.71 -5.88 1.00
N GLY A 90 8.95 -4.74 0.35
CA GLY A 90 8.41 -3.45 0.75
C GLY A 90 6.88 -3.42 0.74
N MET A 91 6.25 -3.98 -0.31
CA MET A 91 4.79 -4.00 -0.42
C MET A 91 4.13 -4.99 0.56
N ILE A 92 4.78 -6.10 0.90
CA ILE A 92 4.32 -6.98 1.98
C ILE A 92 4.28 -6.21 3.30
N GLY A 93 5.37 -5.50 3.65
CA GLY A 93 5.42 -4.69 4.87
C GLY A 93 4.35 -3.59 4.88
N HIS A 94 4.13 -2.92 3.75
CA HIS A 94 3.08 -1.93 3.58
C HIS A 94 1.68 -2.48 3.85
N HIS A 95 1.37 -3.64 3.27
CA HIS A 95 0.08 -4.28 3.45
C HIS A 95 -0.12 -4.78 4.89
N ASP A 96 0.89 -5.38 5.51
CA ASP A 96 0.82 -5.80 6.92
C ASP A 96 0.51 -4.59 7.83
N GLY A 97 1.14 -3.45 7.56
CA GLY A 97 0.87 -2.19 8.24
C GLY A 97 -0.58 -1.71 8.08
N ALA A 98 -1.10 -1.72 6.86
CA ALA A 98 -2.47 -1.32 6.58
C ALA A 98 -3.50 -2.27 7.20
N ILE A 99 -3.25 -3.59 7.18
CA ILE A 99 -4.09 -4.59 7.87
C ILE A 99 -4.10 -4.35 9.37
N HIS A 100 -2.93 -4.06 9.97
CA HIS A 100 -2.84 -3.73 11.38
C HIS A 100 -3.68 -2.50 11.73
N MET A 101 -3.56 -1.41 10.96
CA MET A 101 -4.38 -0.21 11.17
C MET A 101 -5.87 -0.49 11.01
N THR A 102 -6.24 -1.29 10.01
CA THR A 102 -7.64 -1.66 9.75
C THR A 102 -8.22 -2.51 10.87
N SER A 103 -7.41 -3.31 11.56
CA SER A 103 -7.88 -4.05 12.74
C SER A 103 -8.38 -3.15 13.87
N MET A 104 -7.89 -1.90 13.95
CA MET A 104 -8.30 -0.92 14.97
C MET A 104 -9.75 -0.42 14.76
N ILE A 105 -10.31 -0.56 13.57
CA ILE A 105 -11.68 -0.14 13.24
C ILE A 105 -12.67 -1.31 13.18
N ARG A 106 -12.26 -2.51 13.61
CA ARG A 106 -13.10 -3.72 13.55
C ARG A 106 -14.41 -3.60 14.33
N ASP A 107 -14.39 -2.83 15.42
CA ASP A 107 -15.55 -2.60 16.29
C ASP A 107 -16.24 -1.26 15.99
N ALA A 108 -15.98 -0.66 14.82
CA ALA A 108 -16.65 0.57 14.40
C ALA A 108 -18.17 0.41 14.38
N SER A 109 -18.88 1.38 14.97
CA SER A 109 -20.36 1.37 15.00
C SER A 109 -20.98 1.69 13.64
N ASN A 110 -20.22 2.33 12.75
CA ASN A 110 -20.67 2.60 11.39
C ASN A 110 -20.50 1.33 10.53
N PRO A 111 -21.59 0.76 9.98
CA PRO A 111 -21.54 -0.48 9.20
C PRO A 111 -20.74 -0.34 7.90
N ASP A 112 -20.69 0.85 7.29
CA ASP A 112 -19.93 1.09 6.06
C ASP A 112 -18.42 1.06 6.34
N ILE A 113 -17.99 1.69 7.44
CA ILE A 113 -16.59 1.67 7.89
C ILE A 113 -16.15 0.25 8.24
N LYS A 114 -17.02 -0.49 8.95
CA LYS A 114 -16.75 -1.89 9.29
C LYS A 114 -16.59 -2.76 8.05
N SER A 115 -17.54 -2.66 7.11
CA SER A 115 -17.52 -3.45 5.86
C SER A 115 -16.29 -3.11 5.02
N PHE A 116 -15.90 -1.84 4.96
CA PHE A 116 -14.68 -1.41 4.30
C PHE A 116 -13.44 -2.02 4.94
N GLY A 117 -13.34 -2.01 6.27
CA GLY A 117 -12.21 -2.62 6.96
C GLY A 117 -12.11 -4.13 6.69
N GLU A 118 -13.23 -4.84 6.68
CA GLU A 118 -13.27 -6.26 6.33
C GLU A 118 -12.79 -6.52 4.89
N ASN A 119 -13.20 -5.69 3.94
CA ASN A 119 -12.77 -5.79 2.53
C ASN A 119 -11.27 -5.50 2.38
N VAL A 120 -10.75 -4.45 3.01
CA VAL A 120 -9.32 -4.11 3.00
C VAL A 120 -8.49 -5.27 3.53
N VAL A 121 -8.89 -5.87 4.66
CA VAL A 121 -8.18 -7.04 5.22
C VAL A 121 -8.21 -8.21 4.26
N LEU A 122 -9.35 -8.50 3.63
CA LEU A 122 -9.49 -9.60 2.68
C LEU A 122 -8.57 -9.41 1.47
N ASP A 123 -8.65 -8.25 0.82
CA ASP A 123 -7.93 -7.96 -0.42
C ASP A 123 -6.42 -7.90 -0.16
N GLN A 124 -6.00 -7.20 0.90
CA GLN A 124 -4.58 -7.04 1.20
C GLN A 124 -3.95 -8.34 1.69
N SER A 125 -4.68 -9.20 2.42
CA SER A 125 -4.17 -10.53 2.80
C SER A 125 -3.95 -11.43 1.57
N ALA A 126 -4.87 -11.40 0.61
CA ALA A 126 -4.72 -12.15 -0.63
C ALA A 126 -3.52 -11.67 -1.46
N GLN A 127 -3.32 -10.35 -1.53
CA GLN A 127 -2.18 -9.73 -2.21
C GLN A 127 -0.85 -10.08 -1.53
N ILE A 128 -0.78 -10.14 -0.20
CA ILE A 128 0.41 -10.60 0.54
C ILE A 128 0.77 -12.04 0.15
N GLU A 129 -0.21 -12.95 0.13
CA GLU A 129 0.06 -14.34 -0.22
C GLU A 129 0.54 -14.48 -1.67
N GLN A 130 -0.03 -13.71 -2.59
CA GLN A 130 0.48 -13.65 -3.97
C GLN A 130 1.93 -13.15 -4.02
N MET A 131 2.26 -12.06 -3.30
CA MET A 131 3.63 -11.54 -3.24
C MET A 131 4.62 -12.55 -2.66
N LYS A 132 4.24 -13.31 -1.62
CA LYS A 132 5.08 -14.36 -1.04
C LYS A 132 5.34 -15.50 -2.03
N VAL A 133 4.34 -15.88 -2.82
CA VAL A 133 4.52 -16.88 -3.89
C VAL A 133 5.49 -16.36 -4.95
N MET A 134 5.34 -15.10 -5.35
CA MET A 134 6.22 -14.47 -6.33
C MET A 134 7.66 -14.34 -5.82
N LEU A 135 7.87 -13.98 -4.56
CA LEU A 135 9.20 -13.94 -3.94
C LEU A 135 9.91 -15.29 -4.02
N LYS A 136 9.20 -16.39 -3.74
CA LYS A 136 9.75 -17.74 -3.86
C LYS A 136 10.08 -18.13 -5.30
N ARG A 137 9.30 -17.64 -6.27
CA ARG A 137 9.53 -17.90 -7.70
C ARG A 137 10.70 -17.07 -8.26
N ILE A 138 10.80 -15.82 -7.81
CA ILE A 138 11.83 -14.89 -8.25
C ILE A 138 13.17 -15.26 -7.63
N GLY A 139 13.20 -15.64 -6.34
CA GLY A 139 14.39 -16.10 -5.58
C GLY A 139 15.16 -17.23 -6.24
#